data_AF-A0AAC8YRY2-F1
#
_entry.id   AF-A0AAC8YRY2-F1
#
_cell.length_a   1.000
_cell.length_b   1.000
_cell.length_c   1.000
_cell.angle_alpha   90.00
_cell.angle_beta   90.00
_cell.angle_gamma   90.00
#
_symmetry.space_group_name_H-M   'P 1'
#
loop_
_entity.id
_entity.type
_entity.pdbx_description
1 polymer ?
#
loop_
_entity_poly.entity_id
_entity_poly.type
_entity_poly.pdbx_seq_one_letter_code
_entity_poly.pdbx_strand_id
1 'polypeptide(L)'
;MDRNFARALTLVLKHEGGWSDHPADPGGATMKGVTLANFRRYVKADATKDDLRGITDAQLATVYRRFYWDAVHGAELPDGVDHAVFDFAVNSGPGRAARYLQGVVGAVQDGRIGPATLNAVSAMMHATVINDLCDRRMAFLRGLATWPTFGKGWTARVSAVRSAALKLAVPNAPEHAPPSPAPVGHPVDVKQPTAPTRSGLASFLQLITRAIAAWFIRGHRPWHR
;
A
#
# COMPACT_ATOMS: atom_id res chain seq x y z
N MET A 1 14.60 -5.97 -0.96
CA MET A 1 14.24 -7.21 -1.68
C MET A 1 12.73 -7.18 -1.85
N ASP A 2 12.19 -7.15 -3.08
CA ASP A 2 10.75 -7.01 -3.37
C ASP A 2 9.95 -8.30 -3.16
N ARG A 3 10.27 -9.04 -2.09
CA ARG A 3 9.85 -10.43 -1.86
C ARG A 3 8.34 -10.58 -1.59
N ASN A 4 7.71 -9.56 -1.02
CA ASN A 4 6.35 -9.68 -0.50
C ASN A 4 5.29 -8.97 -1.32
N PHE A 5 5.65 -8.14 -2.31
CA PHE A 5 4.65 -7.32 -3.01
C PHE A 5 3.54 -8.17 -3.64
N ALA A 6 3.89 -9.23 -4.38
CA ALA A 6 2.90 -10.10 -5.03
C ALA A 6 1.97 -10.79 -4.01
N ARG A 7 2.53 -11.26 -2.89
CA ARG A 7 1.78 -11.89 -1.80
C ARG A 7 0.87 -10.88 -1.09
N ALA A 8 1.39 -9.71 -0.75
CA ALA A 8 0.67 -8.63 -0.10
C ALA A 8 -0.46 -8.09 -1.01
N LEU A 9 -0.20 -7.93 -2.31
CA LEU A 9 -1.20 -7.53 -3.30
C LEU A 9 -2.34 -8.54 -3.37
N THR A 10 -2.02 -9.83 -3.44
CA THR A 10 -3.03 -10.90 -3.42
C THR A 10 -3.92 -10.82 -2.17
N LEU A 11 -3.34 -10.53 -1.00
CA LEU A 11 -4.09 -10.40 0.25
C LEU A 11 -4.97 -9.15 0.26
N VAL A 12 -4.42 -8.01 -0.16
CA VAL A 12 -5.16 -6.73 -0.23
C VAL A 12 -6.34 -6.83 -1.20
N LEU A 13 -6.14 -7.41 -2.38
CA LEU A 13 -7.18 -7.50 -3.41
C LEU A 13 -8.39 -8.34 -3.00
N LYS A 14 -8.27 -9.23 -1.98
CA LYS A 14 -9.44 -9.93 -1.41
C LYS A 14 -10.44 -8.98 -0.77
N HIS A 15 -9.98 -7.81 -0.35
CA HIS A 15 -10.81 -6.76 0.21
C HIS A 15 -11.27 -5.78 -0.84
N GLU A 16 -10.81 -5.90 -2.11
CA GLU A 16 -11.10 -5.00 -3.21
C GLU A 16 -12.30 -5.52 -4.05
N GLY A 17 -13.25 -4.64 -4.35
CA GLY A 17 -14.47 -4.85 -5.12
C GLY A 17 -14.29 -4.49 -6.59
N GLY A 18 -15.39 -4.56 -7.35
CA GLY A 18 -15.36 -4.35 -8.80
C GLY A 18 -15.52 -2.89 -9.23
N TRP A 19 -16.16 -2.70 -10.38
CA TRP A 19 -16.46 -1.40 -10.96
C TRP A 19 -17.38 -0.55 -10.06
N SER A 20 -17.05 0.72 -9.90
CA SER A 20 -17.92 1.76 -9.34
C SER A 20 -17.74 3.05 -10.13
N ASP A 21 -18.83 3.76 -10.39
CA ASP A 21 -18.83 5.06 -11.07
C ASP A 21 -20.10 5.79 -10.68
N HIS A 22 -20.04 6.55 -9.59
CA HIS A 22 -21.18 7.31 -9.08
C HIS A 22 -20.98 8.81 -9.34
N PRO A 23 -21.96 9.52 -9.93
CA PRO A 23 -21.82 10.94 -10.26
C PRO A 23 -21.51 11.86 -9.07
N ALA A 24 -21.98 11.47 -7.87
CA ALA A 24 -21.70 12.19 -6.62
C ALA A 24 -20.40 11.75 -5.91
N ASP A 25 -19.68 10.76 -6.44
CA ASP A 25 -18.40 10.32 -5.89
C ASP A 25 -17.27 11.17 -6.48
N PRO A 26 -16.57 11.98 -5.67
CA PRO A 26 -15.46 12.80 -6.17
C PRO A 26 -14.28 11.94 -6.67
N GLY A 27 -14.18 10.67 -6.28
CA GLY A 27 -13.19 9.72 -6.79
C GLY A 27 -13.45 9.26 -8.22
N GLY A 28 -14.69 9.41 -8.70
CA GLY A 28 -15.11 9.01 -10.04
C GLY A 28 -14.99 7.51 -10.32
N ALA A 29 -14.92 7.17 -11.61
CA ALA A 29 -14.77 5.80 -12.08
C ALA A 29 -13.59 5.08 -11.41
N THR A 30 -13.89 3.93 -10.80
CA THR A 30 -12.95 3.10 -10.05
C THR A 30 -13.14 1.62 -10.40
N MET A 31 -12.05 0.89 -10.59
CA MET A 31 -12.04 -0.57 -10.74
C MET A 31 -11.02 -1.18 -9.78
N LYS A 32 -11.42 -2.13 -8.93
CA LYS A 32 -10.51 -2.81 -7.97
C LYS A 32 -9.63 -1.81 -7.20
N GLY A 33 -10.23 -0.77 -6.64
CA GLY A 33 -9.53 0.27 -5.87
C GLY A 33 -8.68 1.26 -6.69
N VAL A 34 -8.59 1.10 -8.02
CA VAL A 34 -7.88 2.02 -8.92
C VAL A 34 -8.84 3.02 -9.52
N THR A 35 -8.63 4.31 -9.26
CA THR A 35 -9.35 5.41 -9.90
C THR A 35 -8.82 5.66 -11.31
N LEU A 36 -9.66 6.25 -12.17
CA LEU A 36 -9.24 6.66 -13.52
C LEU A 36 -8.04 7.63 -13.50
N ALA A 37 -7.97 8.52 -12.51
CA ALA A 37 -6.85 9.44 -12.35
C ALA A 37 -5.53 8.69 -12.09
N ASN A 38 -5.54 7.70 -11.20
CA ASN A 38 -4.34 6.88 -10.93
C ASN A 38 -3.97 6.01 -12.13
N PHE A 39 -4.97 5.41 -12.79
CA PHE A 39 -4.73 4.62 -13.99
C PHE A 39 -4.08 5.46 -15.10
N ARG A 40 -4.56 6.69 -15.30
CA ARG A 40 -3.95 7.64 -16.23
C ARG A 40 -2.52 7.99 -15.86
N ARG A 41 -2.29 8.27 -14.59
CA ARG A 41 -0.98 8.67 -14.09
C ARG A 41 0.09 7.59 -14.24
N TYR A 42 -0.25 6.32 -14.01
CA TYR A 42 0.75 5.27 -13.88
C TYR A 42 0.77 4.25 -15.03
N VAL A 43 -0.28 4.19 -15.84
CA VAL A 43 -0.44 3.17 -16.89
C VAL A 43 -0.67 3.80 -18.26
N LYS A 44 -1.75 4.58 -18.45
CA LYS A 44 -2.16 5.10 -19.77
C LYS A 44 -2.77 6.50 -19.67
N ALA A 45 -2.00 7.54 -19.98
CA ALA A 45 -2.35 8.94 -19.74
C ALA A 45 -3.71 9.39 -20.31
N ASP A 46 -4.10 8.86 -21.46
CA ASP A 46 -5.33 9.15 -22.19
C ASP A 46 -6.46 8.13 -21.93
N ALA A 47 -6.30 7.26 -20.93
CA ALA A 47 -7.25 6.17 -20.67
C ALA A 47 -8.70 6.66 -20.51
N THR A 48 -9.62 5.87 -21.03
CA THR A 48 -11.07 6.02 -20.89
C THR A 48 -11.61 5.21 -19.71
N LYS A 49 -12.91 5.36 -19.42
CA LYS A 49 -13.61 4.52 -18.43
C LYS A 49 -13.61 3.05 -18.85
N ASP A 50 -13.70 2.76 -20.14
CA ASP A 50 -13.69 1.39 -20.65
C ASP A 50 -12.31 0.76 -20.58
N ASP A 51 -11.25 1.53 -20.84
CA ASP A 51 -9.88 1.08 -20.57
C ASP A 51 -9.70 0.68 -19.08
N LEU A 52 -10.25 1.48 -18.15
CA LEU A 52 -10.19 1.18 -16.73
C LEU A 52 -11.03 -0.05 -16.36
N ARG A 53 -12.22 -0.23 -16.96
CA ARG A 53 -13.02 -1.45 -16.76
C ARG A 53 -12.26 -2.70 -17.22
N GLY A 54 -11.51 -2.58 -18.32
CA GLY A 54 -10.67 -3.63 -18.89
C GLY A 54 -9.28 -3.75 -18.27
N ILE A 55 -9.04 -3.20 -17.07
CA ILE A 55 -7.71 -3.23 -16.45
C ILE A 55 -7.19 -4.67 -16.28
N THR A 56 -6.00 -4.92 -16.80
CA THR A 56 -5.32 -6.21 -16.64
C THR A 56 -4.67 -6.32 -15.25
N ASP A 57 -4.41 -7.54 -14.79
CA ASP A 57 -3.75 -7.74 -13.49
C ASP A 57 -2.33 -7.13 -13.45
N ALA A 58 -1.62 -7.10 -14.58
CA ALA A 58 -0.31 -6.46 -14.68
C ALA A 58 -0.39 -4.93 -14.54
N GLN A 59 -1.40 -4.31 -15.17
CA GLN A 59 -1.62 -2.87 -15.04
C GLN A 59 -2.12 -2.50 -13.64
N LEU A 60 -2.99 -3.33 -13.07
CA LEU A 60 -3.44 -3.21 -11.68
C LEU A 60 -2.23 -3.25 -10.73
N ALA A 61 -1.37 -4.27 -10.85
CA ALA A 61 -0.15 -4.40 -10.07
C ALA A 61 0.78 -3.18 -10.24
N THR A 62 0.87 -2.62 -11.46
CA THR A 62 1.66 -1.40 -11.72
C THR A 62 1.17 -0.21 -10.90
N VAL A 63 -0.15 0.01 -10.85
CA VAL A 63 -0.73 1.10 -10.04
C VAL A 63 -0.49 0.84 -8.55
N TYR A 64 -0.77 -0.37 -8.08
CA TYR A 64 -0.61 -0.71 -6.66
C TYR A 64 0.83 -0.59 -6.19
N ARG A 65 1.79 -0.99 -7.03
CA ARG A 65 3.20 -0.87 -6.71
C ARG A 65 3.62 0.60 -6.62
N ARG A 66 3.40 1.35 -7.69
CA ARG A 66 3.90 2.74 -7.79
C ARG A 66 3.22 3.69 -6.83
N PHE A 67 1.91 3.55 -6.62
CA PHE A 67 1.15 4.51 -5.83
C PHE A 67 1.10 4.17 -4.35
N TYR A 68 1.04 2.88 -4.00
CA TYR A 68 0.87 2.46 -2.60
C TYR A 68 2.15 1.83 -2.04
N TRP A 69 2.69 0.79 -2.68
CA TRP A 69 3.83 0.02 -2.15
C TRP A 69 5.10 0.85 -2.06
N ASP A 70 5.49 1.48 -3.16
CA ASP A 70 6.71 2.28 -3.26
C ASP A 70 6.58 3.54 -2.36
N ALA A 71 5.38 4.12 -2.28
CA ALA A 71 5.11 5.29 -1.44
C ALA A 71 5.26 5.03 0.07
N VAL A 72 5.18 3.76 0.51
CA VAL A 72 5.43 3.36 1.90
C VAL A 72 6.74 2.58 2.07
N HIS A 73 7.60 2.58 1.05
CA HIS A 73 8.85 1.84 1.07
C HIS A 73 8.64 0.35 1.42
N GLY A 74 7.57 -0.26 0.89
CA GLY A 74 7.16 -1.62 1.26
C GLY A 74 8.26 -2.67 1.07
N ALA A 75 9.13 -2.51 0.07
CA ALA A 75 10.26 -3.43 -0.18
C ALA A 75 11.41 -3.32 0.84
N GLU A 76 11.42 -2.28 1.67
CA GLU A 76 12.43 -2.01 2.70
C GLU A 76 11.90 -2.31 4.12
N LEU A 77 10.58 -2.36 4.29
CA LEU A 77 9.96 -2.73 5.56
C LEU A 77 10.13 -4.23 5.86
N PRO A 78 10.23 -4.62 7.14
CA PRO A 78 10.29 -6.03 7.50
C PRO A 78 9.01 -6.81 7.14
N ASP A 79 9.16 -8.12 6.97
CA ASP A 79 8.06 -9.02 6.64
C ASP A 79 6.91 -8.89 7.67
N GLY A 80 5.69 -8.75 7.16
CA GLY A 80 4.49 -8.54 7.96
C GLY A 80 4.20 -7.06 8.25
N VAL A 81 5.23 -6.28 8.62
CA VAL A 81 5.07 -4.82 8.78
C VAL A 81 4.75 -4.19 7.43
N ASP A 82 5.47 -4.61 6.38
CA ASP A 82 5.24 -4.23 5.00
C ASP A 82 3.77 -4.42 4.55
N HIS A 83 3.20 -5.59 4.82
CA HIS A 83 1.82 -5.92 4.47
C HIS A 83 0.81 -5.07 5.26
N ALA A 84 1.01 -4.91 6.57
CA ALA A 84 0.11 -4.13 7.41
C ALA A 84 0.08 -2.64 7.01
N VAL A 85 1.25 -2.07 6.72
CA VAL A 85 1.39 -0.68 6.27
C VAL A 85 0.84 -0.51 4.86
N PHE A 86 1.12 -1.45 3.94
CA PHE A 86 0.60 -1.42 2.58
C PHE A 86 -0.93 -1.51 2.52
N ASP A 87 -1.57 -2.43 3.26
CA ASP A 87 -3.03 -2.49 3.30
C ASP A 87 -3.63 -1.20 3.88
N PHE A 88 -3.00 -0.64 4.92
CA PHE A 88 -3.44 0.64 5.47
C PHE A 88 -3.27 1.78 4.45
N ALA A 89 -2.20 1.78 3.67
CA ALA A 89 -1.98 2.75 2.60
C ALA A 89 -3.06 2.64 1.50
N VAL A 90 -3.45 1.43 1.12
CA VAL A 90 -4.53 1.21 0.15
C VAL A 90 -5.87 1.69 0.70
N ASN A 91 -6.19 1.34 1.96
CA ASN A 91 -7.48 1.65 2.54
C ASN A 91 -7.63 3.13 2.96
N SER A 92 -6.54 3.79 3.34
CA SER A 92 -6.58 5.12 3.96
C SER A 92 -5.50 6.08 3.46
N GLY A 93 -4.79 5.75 2.39
CA GLY A 93 -3.79 6.61 1.78
C GLY A 93 -2.38 6.43 2.36
N PRO A 94 -1.32 6.45 1.51
CA PRO A 94 0.07 6.22 1.93
C PRO A 94 0.56 7.16 3.04
N GLY A 95 0.30 8.46 2.90
CA GLY A 95 0.77 9.45 3.87
C GLY A 95 0.18 9.26 5.27
N ARG A 96 -1.05 8.72 5.39
CA ARG A 96 -1.64 8.40 6.70
C ARG A 96 -1.00 7.14 7.28
N ALA A 97 -0.87 6.09 6.47
CA ALA A 97 -0.22 4.85 6.91
C ALA A 97 1.20 5.10 7.41
N ALA A 98 1.97 5.92 6.69
CA ALA A 98 3.33 6.32 7.08
C ALA A 98 3.37 7.06 8.42
N ARG A 99 2.50 8.07 8.64
CA ARG A 99 2.44 8.80 9.94
C ARG A 99 2.07 7.89 11.11
N TYR A 100 1.13 6.98 10.89
CA TYR A 100 0.73 6.03 11.93
C TYR A 100 1.86 5.07 12.27
N LEU A 101 2.58 4.54 11.27
CA LEU A 101 3.78 3.74 11.51
C LEU A 101 4.84 4.54 12.29
N GLN A 102 5.14 5.77 11.87
CA GLN A 102 6.08 6.66 12.56
C GLN A 102 5.68 6.88 14.02
N GLY A 103 4.39 7.13 14.29
CA GLY A 103 3.88 7.28 15.64
C GLY A 103 3.93 6.00 16.49
N VAL A 104 3.88 4.81 15.87
CA VAL A 104 4.07 3.53 16.58
C VAL A 104 5.53 3.36 17.00
N VAL A 105 6.47 3.69 16.12
CA VAL A 105 7.91 3.47 16.35
C VAL A 105 8.63 4.66 16.99
N GLY A 106 7.90 5.71 17.37
CA GLY A 106 8.47 6.91 17.98
C GLY A 106 9.28 7.81 17.05
N ALA A 107 9.12 7.65 15.72
CA ALA A 107 9.76 8.51 14.73
C ALA A 107 8.96 9.81 14.49
N VAL A 108 9.60 10.81 13.88
CA VAL A 108 8.94 12.04 13.46
C VAL A 108 7.83 11.73 12.45
N GLN A 109 6.61 12.20 12.71
CA GLN A 109 5.42 11.90 11.90
C GLN A 109 5.28 12.80 10.65
N ASP A 110 6.33 12.88 9.84
CA ASP A 110 6.35 13.70 8.61
C ASP A 110 5.58 13.06 7.43
N GLY A 111 5.20 11.79 7.55
CA GLY A 111 4.48 11.02 6.55
C GLY A 111 5.35 10.50 5.40
N ARG A 112 6.68 10.54 5.54
CA ARG A 112 7.66 9.98 4.61
C ARG A 112 8.48 8.90 5.32
N ILE A 113 8.40 7.67 4.83
CA ILE A 113 9.23 6.59 5.37
C ILE A 113 10.64 6.77 4.81
N GLY A 114 11.60 7.06 5.67
CA GLY A 114 13.01 7.18 5.32
C GLY A 114 13.88 6.40 6.31
N PRO A 115 15.22 6.53 6.22
CA PRO A 115 16.16 5.73 7.03
C PRO A 115 15.89 5.77 8.53
N ALA A 116 15.50 6.92 9.08
CA ALA A 116 15.15 7.04 10.50
C ALA A 116 13.93 6.19 10.89
N THR A 117 12.87 6.20 10.07
CA THR A 117 11.67 5.39 10.31
C THR A 117 12.01 3.90 10.17
N LEU A 118 12.76 3.52 9.13
CA LEU A 118 13.15 2.13 8.88
C LEU A 118 14.00 1.57 10.03
N ASN A 119 15.00 2.32 10.51
CA ASN A 119 15.82 1.93 11.65
C ASN A 119 14.99 1.76 12.92
N ALA A 120 14.02 2.66 13.18
CA ALA A 120 13.14 2.55 14.33
C ALA A 120 12.23 1.32 14.26
N VAL A 121 11.71 0.98 13.06
CA VAL A 121 10.94 -0.24 12.83
C VAL A 121 11.80 -1.48 13.11
N SER A 122 13.02 -1.53 12.59
CA SER A 122 13.94 -2.66 12.76
C SER A 122 14.42 -2.86 14.21
N ALA A 123 14.39 -1.80 15.02
CA ALA A 123 14.76 -1.86 16.44
C ALA A 123 13.65 -2.43 17.35
N MET A 124 12.45 -2.67 16.82
CA MET A 124 11.29 -3.16 17.57
C MET A 124 10.92 -4.58 17.17
N MET A 125 10.23 -5.29 18.07
CA MET A 125 9.58 -6.56 17.72
C MET A 125 8.49 -6.30 16.67
N HIS A 126 8.61 -6.91 15.49
CA HIS A 126 7.68 -6.69 14.37
C HIS A 126 6.22 -7.01 14.75
N ALA A 127 6.00 -8.04 15.57
CA ALA A 127 4.68 -8.37 16.07
C ALA A 127 4.05 -7.24 16.90
N THR A 128 4.84 -6.53 17.72
CA THR A 128 4.41 -5.35 18.48
C THR A 128 4.04 -4.22 17.52
N VAL A 129 4.90 -3.92 16.54
CA VAL A 129 4.63 -2.87 15.54
C VAL A 129 3.32 -3.15 14.79
N ILE A 130 3.10 -4.39 14.36
CA ILE A 130 1.88 -4.82 13.64
C ILE A 130 0.64 -4.64 14.51
N ASN A 131 0.67 -5.12 15.76
CA ASN A 131 -0.48 -5.02 16.67
C ASN A 131 -0.84 -3.56 16.94
N ASP A 132 0.14 -2.74 17.32
CA ASP A 132 -0.05 -1.32 17.63
C ASP A 132 -0.55 -0.53 16.41
N LEU A 133 0.00 -0.81 15.22
CA LEU A 133 -0.46 -0.17 13.98
C LEU A 133 -1.92 -0.51 13.71
N CYS A 134 -2.30 -1.78 13.84
CA CYS A 134 -3.67 -2.22 13.65
C CYS A 134 -4.63 -1.64 14.72
N ASP A 135 -4.19 -1.52 15.97
CA ASP A 135 -5.00 -0.93 17.05
C ASP A 135 -5.23 0.56 16.82
N ARG A 136 -4.18 1.31 16.48
CA ARG A 136 -4.29 2.74 16.15
C ARG A 136 -5.13 2.97 14.90
N ARG A 137 -5.01 2.11 13.89
CA ARG A 137 -5.89 2.14 12.70
C ARG A 137 -7.35 1.89 13.08
N MET A 138 -7.64 0.90 13.93
CA MET A 138 -9.02 0.65 14.37
C MET A 138 -9.59 1.81 15.18
N ALA A 139 -8.80 2.42 16.05
CA ALA A 139 -9.21 3.61 16.79
C ALA A 139 -9.57 4.77 15.85
N PHE A 140 -8.74 5.01 14.82
CA PHE A 140 -9.05 5.99 13.77
C PHE A 140 -10.36 5.68 13.04
N LEU A 141 -10.54 4.45 12.58
CA LEU A 141 -11.72 4.05 11.81
C LEU A 141 -13.01 4.17 12.64
N ARG A 142 -12.95 3.82 13.93
CA ARG A 142 -14.07 3.99 14.89
C ARG A 142 -14.49 5.45 15.07
N GLY A 143 -13.56 6.39 14.90
CA GLY A 143 -13.84 7.82 14.98
C GLY A 143 -14.49 8.42 13.72
N LEU A 144 -14.65 7.65 12.63
CA LEU A 144 -15.25 8.17 11.41
C LEU A 144 -16.78 8.24 11.52
N ALA A 145 -17.38 9.33 11.04
CA ALA A 145 -18.84 9.50 11.01
C ALA A 145 -19.57 8.38 10.24
N THR A 146 -18.88 7.70 9.32
CA THR A 146 -19.40 6.59 8.52
C THR A 146 -19.23 5.21 9.18
N TRP A 147 -18.70 5.15 10.41
CA TRP A 147 -18.55 3.92 11.19
C TRP A 147 -19.84 3.11 11.37
N PRO A 148 -21.02 3.71 11.66
CA PRO A 148 -22.25 2.94 11.81
C PRO A 148 -22.61 2.10 10.57
N THR A 149 -22.22 2.58 9.38
CA THR A 149 -22.49 1.91 8.10
C THR A 149 -21.42 0.87 7.76
N PHE A 150 -20.13 1.19 7.93
CA PHE A 150 -19.03 0.36 7.39
C PHE A 150 -18.17 -0.34 8.45
N GLY A 151 -18.37 -0.03 9.73
CA GLY A 151 -17.49 -0.46 10.82
C GLY A 151 -17.32 -1.98 10.93
N LYS A 152 -18.36 -2.76 10.59
CA LYS A 152 -18.28 -4.24 10.51
C LYS A 152 -17.26 -4.70 9.47
N GLY A 153 -17.33 -4.16 8.26
CA GLY A 153 -16.41 -4.50 7.17
C GLY A 153 -14.97 -4.07 7.47
N TRP A 154 -14.79 -2.88 8.03
CA TRP A 154 -13.48 -2.40 8.45
C TRP A 154 -12.87 -3.24 9.57
N THR A 155 -13.67 -3.62 10.58
CA THR A 155 -13.22 -4.50 11.66
C THR A 155 -12.75 -5.84 11.09
N ALA A 156 -13.52 -6.45 10.18
CA ALA A 156 -13.13 -7.70 9.54
C ALA A 156 -11.83 -7.57 8.74
N ARG A 157 -11.67 -6.49 7.95
CA ARG A 157 -10.44 -6.22 7.18
C ARG A 157 -9.23 -6.09 8.09
N VAL A 158 -9.28 -5.24 9.12
CA VAL A 158 -8.11 -5.02 9.99
C VAL A 158 -7.76 -6.28 10.79
N SER A 159 -8.73 -7.06 11.24
CA SER A 159 -8.47 -8.35 11.90
C SER A 159 -7.80 -9.36 10.95
N ALA A 160 -8.26 -9.44 9.70
CA ALA A 160 -7.66 -10.32 8.70
C ALA A 160 -6.21 -9.90 8.36
N VAL A 161 -5.97 -8.59 8.18
CA VAL A 161 -4.65 -8.02 7.93
C VAL A 161 -3.71 -8.27 9.10
N ARG A 162 -4.16 -8.06 10.35
CA ARG A 162 -3.37 -8.36 11.54
C ARG A 162 -2.94 -9.82 11.56
N SER A 163 -3.90 -10.74 11.36
CA SER A 163 -3.61 -12.19 11.36
C SER A 163 -2.61 -12.57 10.26
N ALA A 164 -2.79 -12.06 9.04
CA ALA A 164 -1.88 -12.32 7.94
C ALA A 164 -0.48 -11.74 8.20
N ALA A 165 -0.40 -10.47 8.60
CA ALA A 165 0.85 -9.78 8.90
C ALA A 165 1.65 -10.49 10.00
N LEU A 166 1.00 -10.93 11.09
CA LEU A 166 1.66 -11.68 12.15
C LEU A 166 2.23 -13.01 11.64
N LYS A 167 1.51 -13.74 10.79
CA LYS A 167 2.02 -14.98 10.16
C LYS A 167 3.22 -14.72 9.26
N LEU A 168 3.25 -13.58 8.56
CA LEU A 168 4.39 -13.18 7.73
C LEU A 168 5.60 -12.76 8.56
N ALA A 169 5.37 -12.17 9.73
CA ALA A 169 6.42 -11.68 10.62
C ALA A 169 7.10 -12.80 11.43
N VAL A 170 6.49 -14.00 11.52
CA VAL A 170 7.18 -15.17 12.07
C VAL A 170 8.28 -15.55 11.10
N PRO A 171 9.56 -15.59 11.53
CA PRO A 171 10.62 -16.16 10.72
C PRO A 171 10.28 -17.63 10.49
N ASN A 172 9.85 -17.98 9.28
CA ASN A 172 9.85 -19.38 8.89
C ASN A 172 11.32 -19.82 8.80
N ALA A 173 11.61 -21.02 9.33
CA ALA A 173 12.87 -21.74 9.19
C ALA A 173 13.37 -21.68 7.72
N PRO A 174 14.68 -21.79 7.48
CA PRO A 174 15.35 -21.20 6.34
C PRO A 174 14.74 -21.69 5.02
N GLU A 175 14.14 -20.78 4.28
CA GLU A 175 13.88 -20.98 2.86
C GLU A 175 15.26 -21.12 2.19
N HIS A 176 15.53 -22.30 1.63
CA HIS A 176 16.78 -22.65 0.97
C HIS A 176 17.32 -21.47 0.17
N ALA A 177 18.44 -20.91 0.64
CA ALA A 177 19.21 -19.98 -0.17
C ALA A 177 19.52 -20.70 -1.50
N PRO A 178 19.20 -20.10 -2.67
CA PRO A 178 19.75 -20.61 -3.91
C PRO A 178 21.29 -20.63 -3.79
N PRO A 179 21.98 -21.66 -4.33
CA PRO A 179 23.42 -21.78 -4.16
C PRO A 179 24.10 -20.49 -4.65
N SER A 180 24.87 -19.88 -3.75
CA SER A 180 25.66 -18.70 -4.05
C SER A 180 26.65 -19.03 -5.17
N PRO A 181 26.70 -18.26 -6.27
CA PRO A 181 27.75 -18.43 -7.25
C PRO A 181 29.11 -18.03 -6.64
N ALA A 182 30.10 -18.89 -6.85
CA ALA A 182 31.49 -18.72 -6.41
C ALA A 182 32.08 -17.36 -6.83
N PRO A 183 33.08 -16.83 -6.10
CA PRO A 183 33.55 -15.46 -6.26
C PRO A 183 34.33 -15.32 -7.56
N VAL A 184 33.88 -14.42 -8.44
CA VAL A 184 34.67 -13.93 -9.57
C VAL A 184 35.17 -12.53 -9.20
N GLY A 185 36.48 -12.34 -9.32
CA GLY A 185 37.21 -11.17 -8.84
C GLY A 185 36.75 -9.81 -9.40
N HIS A 186 37.12 -8.77 -8.67
CA HIS A 186 37.15 -7.38 -9.10
C HIS A 186 38.60 -6.87 -8.95
N PRO A 187 39.01 -5.73 -9.54
CA PRO A 187 38.17 -4.68 -10.16
C PRO A 187 38.68 -4.16 -11.52
N VAL A 188 37.83 -3.43 -12.25
CA VAL A 188 38.33 -2.40 -13.17
C VAL A 188 37.61 -1.08 -12.88
N ASP A 189 38.44 -0.09 -12.66
CA ASP A 189 38.17 1.28 -12.25
C ASP A 189 37.59 2.08 -13.44
N VAL A 190 36.43 2.71 -13.28
CA VAL A 190 35.90 3.67 -14.25
C VAL A 190 35.35 4.90 -13.53
N LYS A 191 36.02 6.03 -13.76
CA LYS A 191 35.69 7.37 -13.30
C LYS A 191 34.30 7.83 -13.74
N GLN A 192 33.62 8.50 -12.81
CA GLN A 192 32.33 9.16 -12.93
C GLN A 192 32.46 10.57 -13.54
N PRO A 193 31.59 11.00 -14.46
CA PRO A 193 31.41 12.42 -14.78
C PRO A 193 30.15 13.02 -14.13
N THR A 194 30.27 14.30 -13.81
CA THR A 194 29.40 15.19 -13.05
C THR A 194 28.10 15.61 -13.75
N ALA A 195 27.09 15.93 -12.94
CA ALA A 195 25.74 16.39 -13.31
C ALA A 195 25.68 17.81 -13.90
N PRO A 196 24.57 18.16 -14.60
CA PRO A 196 24.09 19.53 -14.67
C PRO A 196 22.70 19.73 -14.02
N THR A 197 22.54 20.96 -13.52
CA THR A 197 21.41 21.57 -12.81
C THR A 197 20.25 21.98 -13.75
N ARG A 198 19.00 21.93 -13.25
CA ARG A 198 17.90 22.92 -13.46
C ARG A 198 16.64 22.45 -12.70
N SER A 199 16.14 23.24 -11.74
CA SER A 199 15.10 24.28 -11.88
C SER A 199 13.66 23.73 -12.03
N GLY A 200 12.87 23.98 -10.99
CA GLY A 200 11.44 24.32 -11.07
C GLY A 200 10.44 23.16 -11.10
N LEU A 201 9.61 23.06 -10.06
CA LEU A 201 8.15 23.25 -10.19
C LEU A 201 7.47 23.18 -8.82
N ALA A 202 6.80 24.28 -8.50
CA ALA A 202 5.90 24.44 -7.39
C ALA A 202 4.58 23.69 -7.63
N SER A 203 3.93 23.32 -6.52
CA SER A 203 2.50 23.05 -6.35
C SER A 203 1.91 21.83 -7.06
N PHE A 204 1.44 20.85 -6.27
CA PHE A 204 0.00 20.58 -6.12
C PHE A 204 -0.23 19.53 -5.03
N LEU A 205 -0.60 20.00 -3.83
CA LEU A 205 -1.09 19.19 -2.73
C LEU A 205 -2.59 19.46 -2.59
N GLN A 206 -3.44 18.66 -3.23
CA GLN A 206 -4.88 18.59 -2.95
C GLN A 206 -5.51 17.51 -3.83
N LEU A 207 -5.70 16.29 -3.29
CA LEU A 207 -6.87 15.42 -3.55
C LEU A 207 -6.73 14.07 -2.81
N ILE A 208 -6.78 14.05 -1.48
CA ILE A 208 -7.09 12.78 -0.77
C ILE A 208 -8.00 13.09 0.42
N THR A 209 -9.21 13.51 0.11
CA THR A 209 -10.30 13.42 1.08
C THR A 209 -11.53 12.96 0.32
N ARG A 210 -12.07 11.79 0.71
CA ARG A 210 -13.37 11.19 0.30
C ARG A 210 -13.36 10.08 -0.77
N ALA A 211 -12.57 9.03 -0.59
CA ALA A 211 -12.84 7.74 -1.26
C ALA A 211 -13.25 6.60 -0.29
N ILE A 212 -13.53 6.91 0.99
CA ILE A 212 -13.81 5.88 2.01
C ILE A 212 -15.32 5.63 2.22
N ALA A 213 -16.21 6.41 1.59
CA ALA A 213 -17.65 6.32 1.87
C ALA A 213 -18.52 5.65 0.77
N ALA A 214 -18.01 5.39 -0.44
CA ALA A 214 -18.81 4.80 -1.53
C ALA A 214 -18.58 3.28 -1.72
N TRP A 215 -17.69 2.69 -0.94
CA TRP A 215 -16.95 1.50 -1.37
C TRP A 215 -17.35 0.19 -0.65
N PHE A 216 -18.59 0.11 -0.15
CA PHE A 216 -19.17 -1.14 0.38
C PHE A 216 -20.66 -1.30 0.00
N ILE A 217 -21.06 -0.81 -1.19
CA ILE A 217 -22.39 -1.08 -1.73
C ILE A 217 -22.34 -2.39 -2.53
N ARG A 218 -22.53 -3.49 -1.79
CA ARG A 218 -23.31 -4.70 -2.12
C ARG A 218 -22.61 -5.94 -1.59
N GLY A 219 -23.22 -6.50 -0.55
CA GLY A 219 -23.00 -7.89 -0.16
C GLY A 219 -23.26 -8.83 -1.34
N HIS A 220 -22.54 -9.94 -1.29
CA HIS A 220 -22.71 -11.14 -2.10
C HIS A 220 -24.13 -11.29 -2.68
N ARG A 221 -24.23 -11.21 -4.02
CA ARG A 221 -25.16 -12.06 -4.76
C ARG A 221 -24.33 -12.94 -5.69
N PRO A 222 -24.53 -14.27 -5.68
CA PRO A 222 -23.85 -15.16 -6.61
C PRO A 222 -24.35 -14.89 -8.02
N TRP A 223 -23.42 -14.88 -8.98
CA TRP A 223 -23.75 -14.84 -10.41
C TRP A 223 -24.35 -16.20 -10.81
N HIS A 224 -25.66 -16.25 -10.98
CA HIS A 224 -26.33 -17.22 -11.84
C HIS A 224 -26.97 -16.46 -13.00
N ARG A 225 -26.39 -16.59 -14.18
CA ARG A 225 -27.01 -16.99 -15.45
C ARG A 225 -25.91 -17.18 -16.48
#